data_AF-A0A7S0A6C0-F1
#
_entry.id   AF-A0A7S0A6C0-F1
#
_cell.length_a   1.000
_cell.length_b   1.000
_cell.length_c   1.000
_cell.angle_alpha   90.00
_cell.angle_beta   90.00
_cell.angle_gamma   90.00
#
_symmetry.space_group_name_H-M   'P 1'
#
loop_
_entity.id
_entity.type
_entity.pdbx_description
1 polymer ?
#
loop_
_entity_poly.entity_id
_entity_poly.type
_entity_poly.pdbx_seq_one_letter_code
_entity_poly.pdbx_strand_id
1 'polypeptide(L)'
;KESEIEAGKAQIDTKTGELATTDMKNAQAKEDVEDTRKSLSADEQFLMMLKEKCQLTDKEWEERQKTRQLEMEAVSKALAILSGDDAHDLFTRTFNPALVQEESSAHSARRTKASKLLSAVANKLHSPRLATLAYRVRLDAFTRVKKA
;
A
#
# COMPACT_ATOMS: atom_id res chain seq x y z
N LYS A 1 -80.37 -51.29 -14.58
CA LYS A 1 -79.28 -52.10 -15.16
C LYS A 1 -78.39 -51.29 -16.10
N GLU A 2 -78.82 -50.89 -17.30
CA GLU A 2 -77.96 -50.09 -18.21
C GLU A 2 -77.49 -48.76 -17.61
N SER A 3 -78.39 -47.98 -16.97
CA SER A 3 -78.02 -46.68 -16.37
C SER A 3 -77.13 -46.80 -15.13
N GLU A 4 -77.25 -47.89 -14.38
CA GLU A 4 -76.41 -48.14 -13.19
C GLU A 4 -74.98 -48.51 -13.60
N ILE A 5 -74.83 -49.24 -14.70
CA ILE A 5 -73.52 -49.57 -15.28
C ILE A 5 -72.84 -48.30 -15.80
N GLU A 6 -73.57 -47.41 -16.48
CA GLU A 6 -72.97 -46.15 -16.93
C GLU A 6 -72.64 -45.18 -15.79
N ALA A 7 -73.51 -45.08 -14.78
CA ALA A 7 -73.18 -44.31 -13.58
C ALA A 7 -71.91 -44.85 -12.89
N GLY A 8 -71.75 -46.17 -12.82
CA GLY A 8 -70.55 -46.82 -12.29
C GLY A 8 -69.28 -46.51 -13.10
N LYS A 9 -69.35 -46.58 -14.43
CA LYS A 9 -68.22 -46.22 -15.31
C LYS A 9 -67.82 -44.76 -15.18
N ALA A 10 -68.79 -43.84 -15.22
CA ALA A 10 -68.52 -42.41 -15.03
C ALA A 10 -67.86 -42.11 -13.67
N GLN A 11 -68.26 -42.84 -12.63
CA GLN A 11 -67.66 -42.71 -11.31
C GLN A 11 -66.24 -43.29 -11.24
N ILE A 12 -65.96 -44.39 -11.96
CA ILE A 12 -64.60 -44.92 -12.13
C ILE A 12 -63.72 -43.89 -12.85
N ASP A 13 -64.16 -43.37 -13.98
CA ASP A 13 -63.38 -42.39 -14.76
C ASP A 13 -63.06 -41.14 -13.93
N THR A 14 -64.05 -40.63 -13.19
CA THR A 14 -63.86 -39.49 -12.28
C THR A 14 -62.81 -39.79 -11.22
N LYS A 15 -62.94 -40.92 -10.51
CA LYS A 15 -62.01 -41.31 -9.45
C LYS A 15 -60.60 -41.61 -9.98
N THR A 16 -60.47 -42.16 -11.18
CA THR A 16 -59.17 -42.37 -11.82
C THR A 16 -58.51 -41.04 -12.15
N GLY A 17 -59.27 -40.03 -12.59
CA GLY A 17 -58.77 -38.67 -12.79
C GLY A 17 -58.35 -37.99 -11.48
N GLU A 18 -59.15 -38.13 -10.42
CA GLU A 18 -58.83 -37.62 -9.09
C GLU A 18 -57.57 -38.28 -8.51
N LEU A 19 -57.43 -39.60 -8.66
CA LEU A 19 -56.26 -40.35 -8.23
C LEU A 19 -55.00 -39.87 -8.94
N ALA A 20 -55.04 -39.78 -10.28
CA ALA A 20 -53.92 -39.27 -11.06
C ALA A 20 -53.51 -37.85 -10.66
N THR A 21 -54.49 -36.97 -10.42
CA THR A 21 -54.24 -35.61 -9.94
C THR A 21 -53.60 -35.60 -8.55
N THR A 22 -54.06 -36.48 -7.67
CA THR A 22 -53.53 -36.61 -6.30
C THR A 22 -52.11 -37.15 -6.31
N ASP A 23 -51.84 -38.15 -7.15
CA ASP A 23 -50.50 -38.75 -7.31
C ASP A 23 -49.51 -37.72 -7.87
N MET A 24 -49.91 -36.94 -8.87
CA MET A 24 -49.11 -35.82 -9.38
C MET A 24 -48.79 -34.79 -8.28
N LYS A 25 -49.80 -34.36 -7.52
CA LYS A 25 -49.60 -33.39 -6.43
C LYS A 25 -48.69 -33.93 -5.33
N ASN A 26 -48.82 -35.22 -5.01
CA ASN A 26 -47.96 -35.88 -4.03
C ASN A 26 -46.51 -35.97 -4.52
N ALA A 27 -46.29 -36.30 -5.79
CA ALA A 27 -44.96 -36.29 -6.39
C ALA A 27 -44.34 -34.89 -6.36
N GLN A 28 -45.09 -33.86 -6.78
CA GLN A 28 -44.64 -32.47 -6.73
C GLN A 28 -44.28 -32.03 -5.31
N ALA A 29 -45.16 -32.30 -4.33
CA ALA A 29 -44.92 -31.93 -2.94
C ALA A 29 -43.66 -32.60 -2.35
N LYS A 30 -43.33 -33.83 -2.78
CA LYS A 30 -42.10 -34.51 -2.37
C LYS A 30 -40.86 -33.84 -2.94
N GLU A 31 -40.90 -33.45 -4.21
CA GLU A 31 -39.82 -32.69 -4.87
C GLU A 31 -39.62 -31.34 -4.19
N ASP A 32 -40.69 -30.59 -3.96
CA ASP A 32 -40.65 -29.28 -3.30
C ASP A 32 -40.03 -29.39 -1.88
N VAL A 33 -40.36 -30.44 -1.13
CA VAL A 33 -39.77 -30.69 0.19
C VAL A 33 -38.28 -30.99 0.10
N GLU A 34 -37.84 -31.80 -0.87
CA GLU A 34 -36.42 -32.08 -1.07
C GLU A 34 -35.65 -30.80 -1.41
N ASP A 35 -36.16 -29.99 -2.34
CA ASP A 35 -35.49 -28.77 -2.77
C ASP A 35 -35.48 -27.68 -1.70
N THR A 36 -36.56 -27.58 -0.92
CA THR A 36 -36.60 -26.70 0.25
C THR A 36 -35.57 -27.14 1.31
N ARG A 37 -35.42 -28.45 1.55
CA ARG A 37 -34.42 -28.98 2.49
C ARG A 37 -32.99 -28.73 2.02
N LYS A 38 -32.72 -28.88 0.72
CA LYS A 38 -31.41 -28.55 0.14
C LYS A 38 -31.09 -27.06 0.33
N SER A 39 -32.06 -26.20 0.05
CA SER A 39 -31.92 -24.74 0.22
C SER A 39 -31.67 -24.37 1.68
N LEU A 40 -32.45 -24.94 2.61
CA LEU A 40 -32.28 -24.73 4.05
C LEU A 40 -30.89 -25.13 4.54
N SER A 41 -30.39 -26.30 4.12
CA SER A 41 -29.05 -26.76 4.50
C SER A 41 -27.95 -25.82 3.98
N ALA A 42 -28.09 -25.31 2.75
CA ALA A 42 -27.16 -24.32 2.20
C ALA A 42 -27.20 -23.00 2.99
N ASP A 43 -28.39 -22.53 3.34
CA ASP A 43 -28.58 -21.31 4.13
C ASP A 43 -28.02 -21.43 5.55
N GLU A 44 -28.19 -22.58 6.20
CA GLU A 44 -27.61 -22.87 7.52
C GLU A 44 -26.08 -22.84 7.49
N GLN A 45 -25.46 -23.47 6.48
CA GLN A 45 -24.02 -23.44 6.29
C GLN A 45 -23.50 -22.03 6.02
N PHE A 46 -24.20 -21.28 5.15
CA PHE A 46 -23.87 -19.89 4.87
C PHE A 46 -23.95 -19.02 6.12
N LEU A 47 -25.00 -19.19 6.93
CA LEU A 47 -25.21 -18.46 8.17
C LEU A 47 -24.12 -18.76 9.20
N MET A 48 -23.66 -20.01 9.31
CA MET A 48 -22.54 -20.37 10.17
C MET A 48 -21.23 -19.68 9.74
N MET A 49 -20.90 -19.77 8.44
CA MET A 49 -19.72 -19.11 7.89
C MET A 49 -19.77 -17.58 8.06
N LEU A 50 -20.96 -16.99 7.90
CA LEU A 50 -21.16 -15.56 8.06
C LEU A 50 -20.91 -15.12 9.51
N LYS A 51 -21.44 -15.86 10.48
CA LYS A 51 -21.20 -15.58 11.91
C LYS A 51 -19.71 -15.62 12.26
N GLU A 52 -19.00 -16.64 11.79
CA GLU A 52 -17.55 -16.76 12.00
C GLU A 52 -16.80 -15.58 11.38
N LYS A 53 -17.10 -15.23 10.12
CA LYS A 53 -16.48 -14.09 9.44
C LYS A 53 -16.74 -12.77 10.15
N CYS A 54 -17.96 -12.51 10.62
CA CYS A 54 -18.28 -11.31 11.38
C CYS A 54 -17.46 -11.24 12.66
N GLN A 55 -17.43 -12.31 13.46
CA GLN A 55 -16.66 -12.36 14.71
C GLN A 55 -15.16 -12.15 14.49
N LEU A 56 -14.59 -12.78 13.47
CA LEU A 56 -13.18 -12.60 13.11
C LEU A 56 -12.90 -11.15 12.71
N THR A 57 -13.74 -10.60 11.83
CA THR A 57 -13.58 -9.23 11.31
C THR A 57 -13.67 -8.21 12.43
N ASP A 58 -14.62 -8.36 13.35
CA ASP A 58 -14.78 -7.48 14.52
C ASP A 58 -13.52 -7.51 15.39
N LYS A 59 -13.02 -8.71 15.71
CA LYS A 59 -11.79 -8.87 16.49
C LYS A 59 -10.57 -8.24 15.81
N GLU A 60 -10.38 -8.51 14.53
CA GLU A 60 -9.27 -7.93 13.77
C GLU A 60 -9.40 -6.39 13.67
N TRP A 61 -10.62 -5.86 13.59
CA TRP A 61 -10.86 -4.42 13.58
C TRP A 61 -10.46 -3.79 14.91
N GLU A 62 -10.89 -4.36 16.03
CA GLU A 62 -10.51 -3.90 17.37
C GLU A 62 -8.98 -3.92 17.57
N GLU A 63 -8.32 -5.00 17.16
CA GLU A 63 -6.85 -5.14 17.23
C GLU A 63 -6.14 -4.09 16.38
N ARG A 64 -6.64 -3.81 15.16
CA ARG A 64 -6.10 -2.76 14.29
C ARG A 64 -6.29 -1.38 14.89
N GLN A 65 -7.48 -1.08 15.44
CA GLN A 65 -7.75 0.22 16.08
C GLN A 65 -6.80 0.46 17.25
N LYS A 66 -6.63 -0.55 18.12
CA LYS A 66 -5.71 -0.46 19.26
C LYS A 66 -4.26 -0.29 18.81
N THR A 67 -3.81 -1.09 17.84
CA THR A 67 -2.44 -1.00 17.31
C THR A 67 -2.17 0.37 16.68
N ARG A 68 -3.14 0.90 15.91
CA ARG A 68 -3.04 2.24 15.32
C ARG A 68 -2.95 3.33 16.38
N GLN A 69 -3.72 3.23 17.46
CA GLN A 69 -3.64 4.18 18.57
C GLN A 69 -2.25 4.17 19.21
N LEU A 70 -1.68 2.99 19.46
CA LEU A 70 -0.33 2.83 19.99
C LEU A 70 0.73 3.39 19.02
N GLU A 71 0.56 3.16 17.72
CA GLU A 71 1.43 3.71 16.69
C GLU A 71 1.40 5.24 16.68
N MET A 72 0.21 5.86 16.72
CA MET A 72 0.08 7.32 16.80
C MET A 72 0.75 7.88 18.05
N GLU A 73 0.61 7.23 19.19
CA GLU A 73 1.32 7.62 20.42
C GLU A 73 2.84 7.49 20.28
N ALA A 74 3.33 6.40 19.68
CA ALA A 74 4.75 6.20 19.45
C ALA A 74 5.33 7.25 18.48
N VAL A 75 4.63 7.55 17.39
CA VAL A 75 5.00 8.61 16.44
C VAL A 75 5.01 9.98 17.11
N SER A 76 4.00 10.29 17.93
CA SER A 76 3.93 11.54 18.69
C SER A 76 5.11 11.67 19.66
N LYS A 77 5.45 10.60 20.39
CA LYS A 77 6.63 10.56 21.28
C LYS A 77 7.93 10.73 20.50
N ALA A 78 8.09 10.06 19.36
CA ALA A 78 9.26 10.20 18.51
C ALA A 78 9.41 11.64 17.99
N LEU A 79 8.30 12.26 17.56
CA LEU A 79 8.29 13.66 17.16
C LEU A 79 8.73 14.57 18.31
N ALA A 80 8.19 14.39 19.52
CA ALA A 80 8.55 15.18 20.68
C ALA A 80 10.06 15.07 21.03
N ILE A 81 10.64 13.87 20.90
CA ILE A 81 12.08 13.65 21.11
C ILE A 81 12.90 14.39 20.04
N LEU A 82 12.51 14.27 18.77
CA LEU A 82 13.21 14.94 17.66
C LEU A 82 13.05 16.46 17.68
N SER A 83 11.93 16.96 18.20
CA SER A 83 11.65 18.38 18.31
C SER A 83 12.14 19.00 19.62
N GLY A 84 12.78 18.24 20.50
CA GLY A 84 13.35 18.77 21.74
C GLY A 84 14.53 19.69 21.44
N ASP A 85 14.68 20.76 22.21
CA ASP A 85 15.79 21.71 22.05
C ASP A 85 17.16 21.02 22.13
N ASP A 86 17.32 20.04 23.02
CA ASP A 86 18.54 19.22 23.12
C ASP A 86 18.86 18.45 21.81
N ALA A 87 17.84 17.95 21.13
CA ALA A 87 18.00 17.24 19.85
C ALA A 87 18.35 18.23 18.72
N HIS A 88 17.74 19.41 18.71
CA HIS A 88 18.08 20.50 17.78
C HIS A 88 19.50 21.02 18.00
N ASP A 89 19.93 21.19 19.25
CA ASP A 89 21.27 21.62 19.62
C ASP A 89 22.32 20.58 19.24
N LEU A 90 22.04 19.29 19.48
CA LEU A 90 22.92 18.21 19.04
C LEU A 90 23.03 18.15 17.51
N PHE A 91 21.91 18.30 16.80
CA PHE A 91 21.90 18.33 15.34
C PHE A 91 22.71 19.51 14.80
N THR A 92 22.49 20.71 15.34
CA THR A 92 23.22 21.93 14.95
C THR A 92 24.71 21.82 15.24
N ARG A 93 25.09 21.24 16.38
CA ARG A 93 26.51 21.04 16.75
C ARG A 93 27.20 20.00 15.85
N THR A 94 26.50 18.95 15.47
CA THR A 94 27.08 17.81 14.74
C THR A 94 27.04 18.04 13.22
N PHE A 95 25.96 18.62 12.73
CA PHE A 95 25.73 19.00 11.35
C PHE A 95 25.51 20.52 11.30
N ASN A 96 26.57 21.30 11.49
CA ASN A 96 26.49 22.73 11.21
C ASN A 96 26.61 22.93 9.68
N PRO A 97 25.52 23.26 8.94
CA PRO A 97 25.60 23.48 7.50
C PRO A 97 26.54 24.63 7.12
N ALA A 98 26.86 25.54 8.06
CA ALA A 98 27.87 26.58 7.84
C ALA A 98 29.29 26.02 7.71
N LEU A 99 29.62 24.91 8.40
CA LEU A 99 30.96 24.30 8.33
C LEU A 99 31.21 23.54 7.02
N VAL A 100 30.17 23.06 6.34
CA VAL A 100 30.31 22.33 5.05
C VAL A 100 30.67 23.28 3.90
N GLN A 101 30.37 24.58 4.01
CA GLN A 101 30.68 25.56 2.96
C GLN A 101 32.04 26.27 3.12
N GLU A 102 32.64 26.32 4.31
CA GLU A 102 33.90 27.05 4.51
C GLU A 102 35.10 26.39 3.83
N GLU A 103 35.24 25.06 3.90
CA GLU A 103 36.41 24.39 3.31
C GLU A 103 36.47 24.53 1.78
N SER A 104 35.32 24.46 1.10
CA SER A 104 35.25 24.55 -0.36
C SER A 104 35.48 25.98 -0.88
N SER A 105 34.96 26.99 -0.16
CA SER A 105 35.08 28.40 -0.52
C SER A 105 36.49 28.96 -0.25
N ALA A 106 37.12 28.59 0.87
CA ALA A 106 38.49 29.00 1.21
C ALA A 106 39.52 28.48 0.21
N HIS A 107 39.41 27.21 -0.20
CA HIS A 107 40.28 26.63 -1.23
C HIS A 107 40.08 27.27 -2.62
N SER A 108 38.84 27.64 -2.96
CA SER A 108 38.52 28.33 -4.22
C SER A 108 39.13 29.75 -4.28
N ALA A 109 39.04 30.51 -3.19
CA ALA A 109 39.58 31.86 -3.11
C ALA A 109 41.12 31.89 -3.22
N ARG A 110 41.82 30.96 -2.53
CA ARG A 110 43.29 30.87 -2.57
C ARG A 110 43.82 30.50 -3.96
N ARG A 111 43.18 29.54 -4.66
CA ARG A 111 43.56 29.16 -6.04
C ARG A 111 43.31 30.28 -7.03
N THR A 112 42.21 31.02 -6.88
CA THR A 112 41.90 32.16 -7.75
C THR A 112 42.94 33.27 -7.60
N LYS A 113 43.33 33.60 -6.36
CA LYS A 113 44.42 34.56 -6.11
C LYS A 113 45.77 34.09 -6.67
N ALA A 114 46.13 32.82 -6.46
CA ALA A 114 47.38 32.25 -6.95
C ALA A 114 47.46 32.23 -8.49
N SER A 115 46.41 31.79 -9.18
CA SER A 115 46.37 31.78 -10.65
C SER A 115 46.44 33.19 -11.24
N LYS A 116 45.79 34.19 -10.62
CA LYS A 116 45.86 35.60 -11.04
C LYS A 116 47.29 36.16 -10.92
N LEU A 117 47.96 35.89 -9.81
CA LEU A 117 49.35 36.32 -9.59
C LEU A 117 50.29 35.65 -10.61
N LEU A 118 50.19 34.33 -10.78
CA LEU A 118 51.02 33.59 -11.72
C LEU A 118 50.80 34.04 -13.17
N SER A 119 49.56 34.36 -13.55
CA SER A 119 49.25 34.90 -14.89
C SER A 119 49.86 36.29 -15.09
N ALA A 120 49.78 37.16 -14.09
CA ALA A 120 50.36 38.51 -14.16
C ALA A 120 51.89 38.46 -14.29
N VAL A 121 52.55 37.59 -13.53
CA VAL A 121 54.01 37.40 -13.59
C VAL A 121 54.42 36.74 -14.91
N ALA A 122 53.63 35.78 -15.43
CA ALA A 122 53.87 35.17 -16.72
C ALA A 122 53.84 36.18 -17.87
N ASN A 123 52.88 37.12 -17.85
CA ASN A 123 52.78 38.20 -18.84
C ASN A 123 53.95 39.17 -18.73
N LYS A 124 54.38 39.52 -17.52
CA LYS A 124 55.51 40.44 -17.30
C LYS A 124 56.85 39.85 -17.73
N LEU A 125 57.08 38.56 -17.45
CA LEU A 125 58.33 37.86 -17.75
C LEU A 125 58.30 37.12 -19.09
N HIS A 126 57.21 37.21 -19.86
CA HIS A 126 56.98 36.46 -21.10
C HIS A 126 57.31 34.97 -20.98
N SER A 127 56.97 34.37 -19.83
CA SER A 127 57.33 32.99 -19.51
C SER A 127 56.15 32.05 -19.79
N PRO A 128 56.22 31.22 -20.86
CA PRO A 128 55.14 30.28 -21.19
C PRO A 128 54.97 29.19 -20.12
N ARG A 129 56.04 28.88 -19.37
CA ARG A 129 56.01 27.90 -18.26
C ARG A 129 55.20 28.41 -17.07
N LEU A 130 55.24 29.72 -16.80
CA LEU A 130 54.43 30.33 -15.74
C LEU A 130 52.97 30.49 -16.17
N ALA A 131 52.71 30.80 -17.45
CA ALA A 131 51.35 30.88 -17.99
C ALA A 131 50.64 29.52 -17.92
N THR A 132 51.33 28.44 -18.31
CA THR A 132 50.81 27.07 -18.21
C THR A 132 50.59 26.63 -16.77
N LEU A 133 51.45 27.03 -15.83
CA LEU A 133 51.25 26.77 -14.41
C LEU A 133 50.02 27.49 -13.86
N ALA A 134 49.81 28.76 -14.24
CA ALA A 134 48.62 29.52 -13.85
C ALA A 134 47.32 28.86 -14.31
N TYR A 135 47.30 28.35 -15.55
CA TYR A 135 46.17 27.60 -16.11
C TYR A 135 45.93 26.28 -15.36
N ARG A 136 47.00 25.54 -15.04
CA ARG A 136 46.90 24.30 -14.24
C ARG A 136 46.32 24.55 -12.86
N VAL A 137 46.80 25.57 -12.14
CA VAL A 137 46.31 25.94 -10.79
C VAL A 137 44.84 26.35 -10.81
N ARG A 138 44.39 27.03 -11.86
CA ARG A 138 42.96 27.38 -12.04
C ARG A 138 42.10 26.16 -12.31
N LEU A 139 42.58 25.24 -13.15
CA LEU A 139 41.83 24.05 -13.56
C LEU A 139 41.94 22.85 -12.62
N ASP A 140 42.77 22.93 -11.59
CA ASP A 140 42.92 21.85 -10.60
C ASP A 140 41.64 21.63 -9.77
N ALA A 141 40.74 22.63 -9.75
CA ALA A 141 39.40 22.48 -9.17
C ALA A 141 38.47 21.54 -9.97
N PHE A 142 38.82 21.19 -11.21
CA PHE A 142 37.99 20.40 -12.14
C PHE A 142 38.54 18.98 -12.39
N THR A 143 39.25 18.39 -11.43
CA THR A 143 39.82 17.03 -11.56
C THR A 143 38.77 15.96 -11.89
N ARG A 144 37.54 16.10 -11.41
CA ARG A 144 36.43 15.21 -11.76
C ARG A 144 35.95 15.36 -13.21
N VAL A 145 35.91 16.60 -13.72
CA VAL A 145 35.54 16.89 -15.12
C VAL A 145 36.65 16.49 -16.09
N LYS A 146 37.92 16.51 -15.66
CA LYS A 146 39.07 16.04 -16.45
C LYS A 146 39.20 14.52 -16.54
N LYS A 147 38.52 13.76 -15.68
CA LYS A 147 38.57 12.29 -15.63
C LYS A 147 37.41 11.62 -16.38
N ALA A 148 36.34 12.37 -16.68
CA ALA A 148 35.25 11.96 -17.57
C ALA A 148 35.63 12.28 -19.02
#